data_AF-A0A7S1UX85-F1
#
_entry.id   AF-A0A7S1UX85-F1
#
_cell.length_a   1.000
_cell.length_b   1.000
_cell.length_c   1.000
_cell.angle_alpha   90.00
_cell.angle_beta   90.00
_cell.angle_gamma   90.00
#
_symmetry.space_group_name_H-M   'P 1'
#
loop_
_entity.id
_entity.type
_entity.pdbx_description
1 polymer ?
#
loop_
_entity_poly.entity_id
_entity_poly.type
_entity_poly.pdbx_seq_one_letter_code
_entity_poly.pdbx_strand_id
1 'polypeptide(L)'
;KSKSEKVIDDDDEDMDCEFLNDRQSFLNLCRGNHYQFDELRRAKHTSMMVLWHLHNRDAPKFVQQCASCSREILSGYRYHCNTCPEYDLCEDCYKNTKCNRGSCTHSLQRIAVENSQEGQNGSTNGLTEAQRRERQRNLQLHIQLIEHASRCVSPTCKSSNCAKMKQYLQHAKTCKQKSSGGCKICKRIWTLLRIHAQKCKEPVCPIPQCMAIRERIRQLAKQQQAMDDRRRQEMNRAYRMSMTQAG
;
A
#
# COMPACT_ATOMS: atom_id res chain seq x y z
N LYS A 1 -15.94 -34.29 28.01
CA LYS A 1 -15.58 -34.37 26.57
C LYS A 1 -14.84 -33.07 26.22
N SER A 2 -13.51 -33.11 26.15
CA SER A 2 -12.70 -31.95 25.74
C SER A 2 -12.95 -31.65 24.27
N LYS A 3 -13.35 -30.42 23.96
CA LYS A 3 -13.55 -29.96 22.58
C LYS A 3 -12.16 -29.65 22.03
N SER A 4 -11.68 -30.45 21.10
CA SER A 4 -10.42 -30.19 20.38
C SER A 4 -10.57 -28.87 19.62
N GLU A 5 -9.89 -27.82 20.06
CA GLU A 5 -9.72 -26.60 19.28
C GLU A 5 -8.98 -26.96 18.01
N LYS A 6 -9.64 -26.78 16.85
CA LYS A 6 -8.96 -26.90 15.56
C LYS A 6 -8.02 -25.73 15.47
N VAL A 7 -6.72 -25.99 15.58
CA VAL A 7 -5.68 -25.05 15.18
C VAL A 7 -5.88 -24.84 13.69
N ILE A 8 -6.23 -23.61 13.31
CA ILE A 8 -6.27 -23.20 11.90
C ILE A 8 -4.81 -23.03 11.51
N ASP A 9 -4.32 -23.92 10.64
CA ASP A 9 -3.00 -23.82 10.04
C ASP A 9 -3.07 -22.69 9.00
N ASP A 10 -2.57 -21.50 9.36
CA ASP A 10 -2.50 -20.32 8.49
C ASP A 10 -1.23 -20.44 7.62
N ASP A 11 -1.14 -21.54 6.87
CA ASP A 11 -0.05 -21.85 5.93
C ASP A 11 -0.17 -21.07 4.61
N ASP A 12 -1.14 -20.15 4.52
CA ASP A 12 -1.33 -19.28 3.35
C ASP A 12 -0.21 -18.21 3.32
N GLU A 13 0.33 -17.94 2.13
CA GLU A 13 1.32 -16.87 1.95
C GLU A 13 0.73 -15.54 2.46
N ASP A 14 1.46 -14.83 3.35
CA ASP A 14 1.09 -13.49 3.82
C ASP A 14 0.63 -12.62 2.64
N MET A 15 -0.69 -12.40 2.52
CA MET A 15 -1.25 -11.52 1.50
C MET A 15 -0.89 -10.08 1.83
N ASP A 16 0.25 -9.62 1.32
CA ASP A 16 0.71 -8.24 1.49
C ASP A 16 -0.34 -7.25 0.96
N CYS A 17 -0.94 -6.47 1.83
CA CYS A 17 -1.99 -5.52 1.46
C CYS A 17 -1.58 -4.13 1.91
N GLU A 18 -1.14 -3.30 0.97
CA GLU A 18 -0.55 -1.98 1.25
C GLU A 18 -1.46 -1.11 2.14
N PHE A 19 -2.78 -1.20 2.00
CA PHE A 19 -3.72 -0.42 2.79
C PHE A 19 -4.08 -1.05 4.14
N LEU A 20 -3.78 -2.33 4.38
CA LEU A 20 -3.93 -2.96 5.71
C LEU A 20 -2.60 -2.96 6.49
N ASN A 21 -1.48 -2.61 5.84
CA ASN A 21 -0.16 -2.59 6.45
C ASN A 21 -0.01 -1.52 7.55
N ASP A 22 -0.78 -0.43 7.46
CA ASP A 22 -0.83 0.58 8.51
C ASP A 22 -2.21 1.26 8.58
N ARG A 23 -2.54 1.74 9.78
CA ARG A 23 -3.81 2.42 10.06
C ARG A 23 -4.08 3.61 9.13
N GLN A 24 -3.06 4.39 8.78
CA GLN A 24 -3.25 5.60 8.00
C GLN A 24 -3.64 5.26 6.56
N SER A 25 -3.02 4.23 5.99
CA SER A 25 -3.33 3.73 4.66
C SER A 25 -4.76 3.16 4.59
N PHE A 26 -5.21 2.45 5.63
CA PHE A 26 -6.60 1.98 5.72
C PHE A 26 -7.59 3.15 5.81
N LEU A 27 -7.30 4.15 6.65
CA LEU A 27 -8.14 5.34 6.78
C LEU A 27 -8.21 6.16 5.49
N ASN A 28 -7.12 6.23 4.73
CA ASN A 28 -7.11 6.91 3.44
C ASN A 28 -7.99 6.18 2.41
N LEU A 29 -7.94 4.84 2.38
CA LEU A 29 -8.85 4.03 1.56
C LEU A 29 -10.30 4.29 1.94
N CYS A 30 -10.63 4.25 3.24
CA CYS A 30 -11.98 4.47 3.71
C CYS A 30 -12.49 5.88 3.42
N ARG A 31 -11.64 6.90 3.64
CA ARG A 31 -12.02 8.29 3.36
C ARG A 31 -12.27 8.53 1.88
N GLY A 32 -11.36 8.12 1.00
CA GLY A 32 -11.52 8.40 -0.42
C GLY A 32 -12.59 7.56 -1.12
N ASN A 33 -13.04 6.44 -0.54
CA ASN A 33 -14.16 5.65 -1.07
C ASN A 33 -15.44 5.78 -0.24
N HIS A 34 -15.48 6.71 0.72
CA HIS A 34 -16.63 6.91 1.60
C HIS A 34 -17.08 5.62 2.32
N TYR A 35 -16.12 4.75 2.66
CA TYR A 35 -16.41 3.54 3.41
C TYR A 35 -16.65 3.88 4.89
N GLN A 36 -17.82 3.51 5.37
CA GLN A 36 -18.32 3.84 6.70
C GLN A 36 -18.65 2.57 7.50
N PHE A 37 -18.60 2.70 8.83
CA PHE A 37 -18.80 1.62 9.80
C PHE A 37 -19.81 1.98 10.90
N ASP A 38 -20.53 3.08 10.73
CA ASP A 38 -21.51 3.63 11.67
C ASP A 38 -22.87 2.92 11.64
N GLU A 39 -23.20 2.25 10.54
CA GLU A 39 -24.38 1.38 10.44
C GLU A 39 -24.00 -0.03 9.96
N LEU A 40 -24.72 -1.05 10.42
CA LEU A 40 -24.45 -2.45 10.07
C LEU A 40 -24.44 -2.69 8.55
N ARG A 41 -25.37 -2.07 7.82
CA ARG A 41 -25.43 -2.17 6.35
C ARG A 41 -24.15 -1.60 5.72
N ARG A 42 -23.72 -0.42 6.15
CA ARG A 42 -22.50 0.23 5.64
C ARG A 42 -21.25 -0.53 6.03
N ALA A 43 -21.17 -1.05 7.26
CA ALA A 43 -20.08 -1.90 7.72
C ALA A 43 -19.94 -3.18 6.88
N LYS A 44 -21.06 -3.87 6.57
CA LYS A 44 -21.03 -5.06 5.70
C LYS A 44 -20.51 -4.74 4.30
N HIS A 45 -21.01 -3.66 3.70
CA HIS A 45 -20.56 -3.21 2.39
C HIS A 45 -19.08 -2.84 2.40
N THR A 46 -18.64 -2.05 3.38
CA THR A 46 -17.23 -1.69 3.56
C THR A 46 -16.35 -2.93 3.70
N SER A 47 -16.70 -3.87 4.57
CA SER A 47 -15.92 -5.10 4.74
C SER A 47 -15.85 -5.92 3.45
N MET A 48 -16.95 -6.01 2.71
CA MET A 48 -16.99 -6.66 1.40
C MET A 48 -16.08 -5.97 0.39
N MET A 49 -16.09 -4.64 0.32
CA MET A 49 -15.22 -3.87 -0.57
C MET A 49 -13.74 -4.00 -0.18
N VAL A 50 -13.44 -4.01 1.12
CA VAL A 50 -12.09 -4.24 1.64
C VAL A 50 -11.57 -5.63 1.24
N LEU A 51 -12.41 -6.66 1.36
CA LEU A 51 -12.09 -8.01 0.89
C LEU A 51 -11.91 -8.04 -0.63
N TRP A 52 -12.77 -7.35 -1.38
CA TRP A 52 -12.64 -7.26 -2.83
C TRP A 52 -11.31 -6.61 -3.25
N HIS A 53 -10.91 -5.51 -2.61
CA HIS A 53 -9.61 -4.86 -2.83
C HIS A 53 -8.42 -5.75 -2.39
N LEU A 54 -8.62 -6.63 -1.40
CA LEU A 54 -7.62 -7.61 -0.98
C LEU A 54 -7.38 -8.64 -2.09
N HIS A 55 -8.45 -9.12 -2.73
CA HIS A 55 -8.37 -10.05 -3.86
C HIS A 55 -7.98 -9.38 -5.18
N ASN A 56 -8.28 -8.08 -5.36
CA ASN A 56 -8.04 -7.32 -6.59
C ASN A 56 -7.07 -6.15 -6.33
N ARG A 57 -5.84 -6.47 -5.93
CA ARG A 57 -4.82 -5.49 -5.50
C ARG A 57 -4.48 -4.39 -6.51
N ASP A 58 -4.71 -4.65 -7.80
CA ASP A 58 -4.42 -3.70 -8.89
C ASP A 58 -5.67 -2.91 -9.31
N ALA A 59 -6.83 -3.18 -8.71
CA ALA A 59 -8.02 -2.41 -8.98
C ALA A 59 -7.81 -0.95 -8.60
N PRO A 60 -8.40 0.00 -9.34
CA PRO A 60 -8.35 1.41 -9.00
C PRO A 60 -8.91 1.59 -7.59
N LYS A 61 -8.06 2.08 -6.69
CA LYS A 61 -8.42 2.26 -5.27
C LYS A 61 -9.42 3.39 -5.08
N PHE A 62 -9.58 4.28 -6.06
CA PHE A 62 -10.51 5.40 -6.04
C PHE A 62 -11.14 5.52 -7.42
N VAL A 63 -12.41 5.16 -7.53
CA VAL A 63 -13.17 5.30 -8.77
C VAL A 63 -14.02 6.56 -8.66
N GLN A 64 -13.88 7.46 -9.62
CA GLN A 64 -14.64 8.71 -9.63
C GLN A 64 -16.08 8.44 -10.09
N GLN A 65 -17.06 9.05 -9.44
CA GLN A 65 -18.46 8.95 -9.84
C GLN A 65 -18.86 10.17 -10.67
N CYS A 66 -19.66 9.93 -11.70
CA CYS A 66 -20.21 11.01 -12.51
C CYS A 66 -21.26 11.78 -11.70
N ALA A 67 -21.08 13.09 -11.53
CA ALA A 67 -22.00 13.97 -10.80
C ALA A 67 -23.42 14.02 -11.40
N SER A 68 -23.58 13.70 -12.69
CA SER A 68 -24.89 13.73 -13.37
C SER A 68 -25.64 12.40 -13.27
N CYS A 69 -24.96 11.27 -13.46
CA CYS A 69 -25.61 9.95 -13.52
C CYS A 69 -25.26 9.02 -12.36
N SER A 70 -24.39 9.46 -11.44
CA SER A 70 -23.87 8.71 -10.28
C SER A 70 -23.18 7.37 -10.63
N ARG A 71 -22.94 7.08 -11.92
CA ARG A 71 -22.19 5.89 -12.33
C ARG A 71 -20.70 6.13 -12.13
N GLU A 72 -20.03 5.07 -11.74
CA GLU A 72 -18.58 4.99 -11.73
C GLU A 72 -18.02 5.23 -13.14
N ILE A 73 -17.13 6.19 -13.28
CA ILE A 73 -16.42 6.48 -14.53
C ILE A 73 -15.28 5.49 -14.60
N LEU A 74 -15.57 4.33 -15.19
CA LEU A 74 -14.65 3.22 -15.24
C LEU A 74 -13.73 3.30 -16.46
N SER A 75 -14.21 3.70 -17.63
CA SER A 75 -13.41 3.76 -18.87
C SER A 75 -13.63 5.03 -19.68
N GLY A 76 -12.71 5.31 -20.61
CA GLY A 76 -12.82 6.44 -21.53
C GLY A 76 -12.23 7.73 -20.96
N TYR A 77 -13.02 8.78 -20.86
CA TYR A 77 -12.58 10.09 -20.35
C TYR A 77 -13.49 10.59 -19.23
N ARG A 78 -12.88 11.10 -18.16
CA ARG A 78 -13.54 11.89 -17.12
C ARG A 78 -13.31 13.38 -17.38
N TYR A 79 -14.32 14.18 -17.14
CA TYR A 79 -14.29 15.63 -17.31
C TYR A 79 -14.41 16.28 -15.94
N HIS A 80 -13.28 16.72 -15.41
CA HIS A 80 -13.14 17.21 -14.04
C HIS A 80 -13.17 18.74 -13.98
N CYS A 81 -13.90 19.30 -13.02
CA CYS A 81 -13.88 20.73 -12.73
C CYS A 81 -12.79 21.06 -11.72
N ASN A 82 -11.84 21.94 -12.07
CA ASN A 82 -10.81 22.39 -11.14
C ASN A 82 -11.31 23.43 -10.11
N THR A 83 -12.54 23.91 -10.25
CA THR A 83 -13.13 24.94 -9.38
C THR A 83 -14.17 24.37 -8.41
N CYS A 84 -14.97 23.39 -8.85
CA CYS A 84 -16.00 22.78 -8.03
C CYS A 84 -15.44 21.56 -7.28
N PRO A 85 -15.70 21.40 -5.97
CA PRO A 85 -15.28 20.21 -5.24
C PRO A 85 -15.93 18.95 -5.82
N GLU A 86 -15.13 17.92 -6.10
CA GLU A 86 -15.58 16.57 -6.48
C GLU A 86 -16.57 16.54 -7.68
N TYR A 87 -16.40 17.46 -8.63
CA TYR A 87 -17.25 17.51 -9.83
C TYR A 87 -16.57 16.86 -11.03
N ASP A 88 -16.93 15.62 -11.29
CA ASP A 88 -16.50 14.83 -12.44
C ASP A 88 -17.72 14.41 -13.27
N LEU A 89 -17.60 14.48 -14.60
CA LEU A 89 -18.60 13.94 -15.53
C LEU A 89 -18.00 12.80 -16.37
N CYS A 90 -18.77 11.76 -16.61
CA CYS A 90 -18.43 10.76 -17.63
C CYS A 90 -18.57 11.36 -19.03
N GLU A 91 -17.95 10.72 -20.02
CA GLU A 91 -17.98 11.18 -21.41
C GLU A 91 -19.39 11.33 -21.99
N ASP A 92 -20.31 10.42 -21.66
CA ASP A 92 -21.69 10.49 -22.12
C ASP A 92 -22.44 11.70 -21.54
N CYS A 93 -22.27 11.95 -20.25
CA CYS A 93 -22.91 13.08 -19.57
C CYS A 93 -22.28 14.42 -19.95
N TYR A 94 -20.99 14.42 -20.31
CA TYR A 94 -20.33 15.60 -20.85
C TYR A 94 -20.86 15.96 -22.26
N LYS A 95 -21.00 14.97 -23.15
CA LYS A 95 -21.51 15.17 -24.52
C LYS A 95 -23.00 15.50 -24.55
N ASN A 96 -23.79 14.97 -23.61
CA ASN A 96 -25.21 15.22 -23.56
C ASN A 96 -25.51 16.60 -22.94
N THR A 97 -25.78 17.58 -23.80
CA THR A 97 -26.13 18.96 -23.42
C THR A 97 -27.43 19.08 -22.62
N LYS A 98 -28.23 18.01 -22.47
CA LYS A 98 -29.39 17.96 -21.57
C LYS A 98 -29.01 17.56 -20.13
N CYS A 99 -27.92 16.83 -19.94
CA CYS A 99 -27.47 16.32 -18.64
C CYS A 99 -26.59 17.31 -17.85
N ASN A 100 -25.99 18.29 -18.54
CA ASN A 100 -25.00 19.22 -17.98
C ASN A 100 -25.54 20.66 -17.76
N ARG A 101 -26.85 20.90 -17.92
CA ARG A 101 -27.42 22.25 -17.76
C ARG A 101 -27.59 22.60 -16.27
N GLY A 102 -26.56 23.25 -15.71
CA GLY A 102 -26.72 24.11 -14.54
C GLY A 102 -25.98 23.72 -13.26
N SER A 103 -25.32 22.56 -13.20
CA SER A 103 -24.62 22.14 -11.97
C SER A 103 -23.17 22.68 -11.89
N CYS A 104 -22.53 22.93 -13.03
CA CYS A 104 -21.22 23.58 -13.11
C CYS A 104 -21.10 24.41 -14.39
N THR A 105 -20.73 25.69 -14.26
CA THR A 105 -20.53 26.63 -15.40
C THR A 105 -19.05 26.81 -15.78
N HIS A 106 -18.14 26.11 -15.12
CA HIS A 106 -16.70 26.19 -15.37
C HIS A 106 -16.24 25.27 -16.50
N SER A 107 -15.07 25.57 -17.06
CA SER A 107 -14.42 24.70 -18.04
C SER A 107 -13.97 23.40 -17.39
N LEU A 108 -14.32 22.26 -18.00
CA LEU A 108 -13.98 20.94 -17.50
C LEU A 108 -12.69 20.44 -18.18
N GLN A 109 -11.75 20.00 -17.37
CA GLN A 109 -10.52 19.36 -17.82
C GLN A 109 -10.78 17.91 -18.17
N ARG A 110 -10.46 17.52 -19.41
CA ARG A 110 -10.51 16.14 -19.88
C ARG A 110 -9.32 15.35 -19.32
N ILE A 111 -9.60 14.27 -18.61
CA ILE A 111 -8.62 13.36 -18.02
C ILE A 111 -8.96 11.96 -18.52
N ALA A 112 -7.99 11.25 -19.09
CA ALA A 112 -8.19 9.87 -19.52
C ALA A 112 -8.42 8.97 -18.29
N VAL A 113 -9.45 8.14 -18.34
CA VAL A 113 -9.71 7.10 -17.34
C VAL A 113 -9.16 5.80 -17.91
N GLU A 114 -8.03 5.38 -17.36
CA GLU A 114 -7.41 4.11 -17.69
C GLU A 114 -8.27 2.99 -17.11
N ASN A 115 -9.07 2.33 -17.96
CA ASN A 115 -9.55 0.99 -17.65
C ASN A 115 -8.86 -0.02 -18.55
N SER A 116 -8.37 -1.06 -17.87
CA SER A 116 -7.86 -2.31 -18.38
C SER A 116 -8.51 -2.76 -19.68
N GLN A 117 -7.66 -3.13 -20.65
CA GLN A 117 -7.96 -3.66 -21.99
C GLN A 117 -8.13 -2.57 -23.07
N GLU A 118 -7.01 -2.07 -23.58
CA GLU A 118 -6.51 -2.40 -24.93
C GLU A 118 -5.21 -1.63 -25.20
N GLY A 119 -4.34 -2.23 -26.01
CA GLY A 119 -2.90 -1.98 -26.00
C GLY A 119 -2.49 -0.56 -26.40
N GLN A 120 -1.48 -0.03 -25.70
CA GLN A 120 -0.14 0.17 -26.26
C GLN A 120 0.86 0.66 -25.19
N ASN A 121 2.03 0.02 -25.23
CA ASN A 121 3.33 0.41 -24.69
C ASN A 121 3.44 1.61 -23.73
N GLY A 122 3.75 1.29 -22.47
CA GLY A 122 4.62 2.13 -21.64
C GLY A 122 4.00 2.61 -20.35
N SER A 123 4.11 1.78 -19.31
CA SER A 123 3.91 2.11 -17.88
C SER A 123 2.48 2.24 -17.37
N THR A 124 1.79 1.11 -17.17
CA THR A 124 0.80 0.97 -16.10
C THR A 124 1.06 -0.30 -15.30
N ASN A 125 1.13 -0.13 -13.97
CA ASN A 125 1.55 -1.12 -12.97
C ASN A 125 0.40 -2.08 -12.63
N GLY A 126 0.19 -3.10 -13.46
CA GLY A 126 -0.54 -4.30 -13.06
C GLY A 126 0.24 -5.53 -13.49
N LEU A 127 0.96 -6.17 -12.56
CA LEU A 127 1.75 -7.36 -12.88
C LEU A 127 0.81 -8.57 -12.92
N THR A 128 0.85 -9.35 -14.00
CA THR A 128 0.14 -10.64 -14.05
C THR A 128 0.62 -11.54 -12.89
N GLU A 129 -0.17 -12.54 -12.49
CA GLU A 129 0.22 -13.43 -11.39
C GLU A 129 1.57 -14.12 -11.64
N ALA A 130 1.85 -14.48 -12.90
CA ALA A 130 3.15 -14.98 -13.33
C ALA A 130 4.28 -13.94 -13.15
N GLN A 131 4.05 -12.68 -13.56
CA GLN A 131 5.00 -11.58 -13.38
C GLN A 131 5.22 -11.22 -11.90
N ARG A 132 4.20 -11.39 -11.04
CA ARG A 132 4.31 -11.20 -9.58
C ARG A 132 5.18 -12.27 -8.97
N ARG A 133 4.92 -13.55 -9.27
CA ARG A 133 5.76 -14.67 -8.83
C ARG A 133 7.20 -14.49 -9.30
N GLU A 134 7.40 -14.05 -10.55
CA GLU A 134 8.72 -13.75 -11.07
C GLU A 134 9.39 -12.57 -10.34
N ARG A 135 8.67 -11.48 -10.08
CA ARG A 135 9.19 -10.34 -9.32
C ARG A 135 9.57 -10.75 -7.90
N GLN A 136 8.75 -11.57 -7.24
CA GLN A 136 9.01 -12.09 -5.90
C GLN A 136 10.22 -13.02 -5.87
N ARG A 137 10.35 -13.93 -6.84
CA ARG A 137 11.57 -14.75 -7.01
C ARG A 137 12.81 -13.89 -7.21
N ASN A 138 12.73 -12.89 -8.09
CA ASN A 138 13.84 -11.96 -8.33
C ASN A 138 14.20 -11.19 -7.06
N LEU A 139 13.21 -10.73 -6.29
CA LEU A 139 13.43 -10.02 -5.05
C LEU A 139 14.14 -10.89 -4.01
N GLN A 140 13.67 -12.14 -3.86
CA GLN A 140 14.29 -13.11 -2.96
C GLN A 140 15.73 -13.43 -3.35
N LEU A 141 16.00 -13.60 -4.65
CA LEU A 141 17.35 -13.79 -5.17
C LEU A 141 18.27 -12.60 -4.85
N HIS A 142 17.76 -11.36 -4.98
CA HIS A 142 18.53 -10.16 -4.63
C HIS A 142 18.84 -10.08 -3.14
N ILE A 143 17.92 -10.50 -2.26
CA ILE A 143 18.15 -10.56 -0.81
C ILE A 143 19.24 -11.60 -0.49
N GLN A 144 19.17 -12.80 -1.08
CA GLN A 144 20.20 -13.84 -0.91
C GLN A 144 21.58 -13.36 -1.39
N LEU A 145 21.64 -12.62 -2.50
CA LEU A 145 22.90 -12.03 -2.98
C LEU A 145 23.46 -10.99 -2.02
N ILE A 146 22.61 -10.19 -1.37
CA ILE A 146 23.03 -9.23 -0.34
C ILE A 146 23.56 -9.96 0.90
N GLU A 147 22.86 -10.99 1.36
CA GLU A 147 23.28 -11.82 2.49
C GLU A 147 24.64 -12.46 2.22
N HIS A 148 24.81 -13.08 1.05
CA HIS A 148 26.09 -13.62 0.60
C HIS A 148 27.18 -12.54 0.57
N ALA A 149 26.93 -11.41 -0.09
CA ALA A 149 27.92 -10.34 -0.23
C ALA A 149 28.33 -9.71 1.10
N SER A 150 27.42 -9.68 2.09
CA SER A 150 27.70 -9.20 3.44
C SER A 150 28.63 -10.11 4.26
N ARG A 151 28.63 -11.42 3.96
CA ARG A 151 29.44 -12.45 4.65
C ARG A 151 30.69 -12.85 3.86
N CYS A 152 30.68 -12.65 2.55
CA CYS A 152 31.74 -13.11 1.66
C CYS A 152 33.01 -12.28 1.83
N VAL A 153 34.08 -12.90 2.32
CA VAL A 153 35.43 -12.29 2.42
C VAL A 153 36.35 -12.70 1.28
N SER A 154 36.00 -13.73 0.50
CA SER A 154 36.86 -14.26 -0.56
C SER A 154 37.08 -13.23 -1.69
N PRO A 155 38.34 -13.00 -2.10
CA PRO A 155 38.67 -12.16 -3.26
C PRO A 155 38.36 -12.86 -4.60
N THR A 156 38.29 -14.19 -4.63
CA THR A 156 38.04 -15.01 -5.82
C THR A 156 36.65 -15.66 -5.78
N CYS A 157 35.64 -14.89 -5.37
CA CYS A 157 34.27 -15.38 -5.26
C CYS A 157 33.72 -15.84 -6.62
N LYS A 158 33.16 -17.06 -6.68
CA LYS A 158 32.55 -17.63 -7.89
C LYS A 158 31.27 -16.92 -8.34
N SER A 159 30.62 -16.15 -7.46
CA SER A 159 29.41 -15.40 -7.81
C SER A 159 29.78 -14.12 -8.56
N SER A 160 29.39 -14.05 -9.83
CA SER A 160 29.62 -12.87 -10.69
C SER A 160 28.99 -11.58 -10.13
N ASN A 161 27.90 -11.71 -9.36
CA ASN A 161 27.17 -10.58 -8.78
C ASN A 161 27.68 -10.16 -7.40
N CYS A 162 28.56 -10.94 -6.75
CA CYS A 162 29.03 -10.66 -5.40
C CYS A 162 29.82 -9.34 -5.32
N ALA A 163 30.74 -9.10 -6.25
CA ALA A 163 31.53 -7.86 -6.29
C ALA A 163 30.64 -6.62 -6.42
N LYS A 164 29.64 -6.66 -7.30
CA LYS A 164 28.68 -5.57 -7.50
C LYS A 164 27.83 -5.31 -6.26
N MET A 165 27.39 -6.37 -5.59
CA MET A 165 26.58 -6.25 -4.38
C MET A 165 27.41 -5.69 -3.20
N LYS A 166 28.68 -6.09 -3.08
CA LYS A 166 29.64 -5.48 -2.12
C LYS A 166 29.81 -3.98 -2.36
N GLN A 167 29.92 -3.55 -3.63
CA GLN A 167 30.01 -2.12 -3.97
C GLN A 167 28.76 -1.35 -3.53
N TYR A 168 27.55 -1.91 -3.74
CA TYR A 168 26.32 -1.25 -3.28
C TYR A 168 26.24 -1.16 -1.76
N LEU A 169 26.64 -2.20 -1.04
CA LEU A 169 26.71 -2.20 0.42
C LEU A 169 27.72 -1.15 0.93
N GLN A 170 28.89 -1.08 0.32
CA GLN A 170 29.90 -0.09 0.65
C GLN A 170 29.41 1.35 0.36
N HIS A 171 28.74 1.56 -0.76
CA HIS A 171 28.11 2.84 -1.09
C HIS A 171 27.07 3.24 -0.05
N ALA A 172 26.18 2.33 0.37
CA ALA A 172 25.17 2.63 1.39
C ALA A 172 25.81 3.09 2.72
N LYS A 173 26.96 2.51 3.07
CA LYS A 173 27.75 2.88 4.24
C LYS A 173 28.32 4.29 4.13
N THR A 174 28.97 4.63 3.01
CA THR A 174 29.75 5.87 2.87
C THR A 174 29.01 7.04 2.21
N CYS A 175 27.88 6.81 1.53
CA CYS A 175 27.14 7.85 0.83
C CYS A 175 26.58 8.90 1.79
N LYS A 176 26.89 10.19 1.57
CA LYS A 176 26.38 11.32 2.37
C LYS A 176 24.95 11.73 2.00
N GLN A 177 24.58 11.61 0.72
CA GLN A 177 23.26 11.99 0.21
C GLN A 177 22.14 11.07 0.73
N LYS A 178 22.43 9.79 1.00
CA LYS A 178 21.49 8.76 1.49
C LYS A 178 20.24 8.62 0.60
N SER A 179 19.31 7.74 0.98
CA SER A 179 18.04 7.57 0.26
C SER A 179 17.14 8.80 0.39
N SER A 180 17.14 9.45 1.57
CA SER A 180 16.37 10.66 1.87
C SER A 180 16.78 11.86 1.03
N GLY A 181 18.07 12.04 0.72
CA GLY A 181 18.56 13.11 -0.14
C GLY A 181 18.52 12.78 -1.64
N GLY A 182 17.87 11.69 -2.04
CA GLY A 182 17.59 11.41 -3.46
C GLY A 182 18.58 10.50 -4.19
N CYS A 183 19.57 9.90 -3.52
CA CYS A 183 20.53 9.04 -4.21
C CYS A 183 19.87 7.76 -4.76
N LYS A 184 19.94 7.56 -6.08
CA LYS A 184 19.28 6.44 -6.80
C LYS A 184 19.77 5.06 -6.32
N ILE A 185 21.08 4.91 -6.10
CA ILE A 185 21.68 3.65 -5.62
C ILE A 185 21.20 3.37 -4.19
N CYS A 186 21.24 4.37 -3.32
CA CYS A 186 20.72 4.27 -1.96
C CYS A 186 19.23 3.91 -1.94
N LYS A 187 18.38 4.52 -2.78
CA LYS A 187 16.96 4.16 -2.88
C LYS A 187 16.76 2.68 -3.23
N ARG A 188 17.50 2.17 -4.22
CA ARG A 188 17.38 0.77 -4.67
C ARG A 188 17.80 -0.21 -3.57
N ILE A 189 18.95 0.00 -2.94
CA ILE A 189 19.42 -0.92 -1.90
C ILE A 189 18.59 -0.79 -0.61
N TRP A 190 18.13 0.42 -0.27
CA TRP A 190 17.31 0.65 0.92
C TRP A 190 16.02 -0.18 0.91
N THR A 191 15.36 -0.31 -0.25
CA THR A 191 14.20 -1.18 -0.39
C THR A 191 14.51 -2.63 -0.04
N LEU A 192 15.61 -3.17 -0.58
CA LEU A 192 16.05 -4.54 -0.30
C LEU A 192 16.41 -4.74 1.17
N LEU A 193 17.13 -3.77 1.76
CA LEU A 193 17.48 -3.79 3.18
C LEU A 193 16.25 -3.73 4.09
N ARG A 194 15.22 -2.96 3.72
CA ARG A 194 13.96 -2.88 4.47
C ARG A 194 13.22 -4.20 4.45
N ILE A 195 13.11 -4.85 3.29
CA ILE A 195 12.44 -6.14 3.15
C ILE A 195 13.18 -7.23 3.95
N HIS A 196 14.51 -7.27 3.87
CA HIS A 196 15.31 -8.17 4.71
C HIS A 196 15.08 -7.88 6.20
N ALA A 197 15.15 -6.62 6.62
CA ALA A 197 15.00 -6.23 8.03
C ALA A 197 13.62 -6.62 8.62
N GLN A 198 12.55 -6.59 7.82
CA GLN A 198 11.21 -7.02 8.27
C GLN A 198 11.18 -8.51 8.64
N LYS A 199 11.94 -9.35 7.94
CA LYS A 199 11.97 -10.81 8.15
C LYS A 199 13.16 -11.28 9.00
N CYS A 200 14.18 -10.44 9.18
CA CYS A 200 15.42 -10.79 9.87
C CYS A 200 15.21 -10.95 11.39
N LYS A 201 15.59 -12.12 11.92
CA LYS A 201 15.57 -12.43 13.35
C LYS A 201 16.97 -12.51 13.99
N GLU A 202 18.03 -12.46 13.18
CA GLU A 202 19.43 -12.57 13.65
C GLU A 202 19.77 -11.46 14.67
N PRO A 203 20.32 -11.78 15.85
CA PRO A 203 20.68 -10.75 16.85
C PRO A 203 21.81 -9.84 16.37
N VAL A 204 22.78 -10.36 15.62
CA VAL A 204 23.89 -9.60 15.03
C VAL A 204 23.90 -9.84 13.53
N CYS A 205 23.10 -9.06 12.81
CA CYS A 205 22.99 -9.20 11.36
C CYS A 205 24.23 -8.62 10.64
N PRO A 206 24.89 -9.37 9.73
CA PRO A 206 26.05 -8.90 8.98
C PRO A 206 25.71 -7.86 7.91
N ILE A 207 24.42 -7.72 7.56
CA ILE A 207 23.97 -6.74 6.57
C ILE A 207 24.01 -5.32 7.18
N PRO A 208 24.74 -4.38 6.56
CA PRO A 208 24.78 -2.99 7.00
C PRO A 208 23.39 -2.38 7.17
N GLN A 209 23.21 -1.59 8.23
CA GLN A 209 21.98 -0.88 8.57
C GLN A 209 20.76 -1.75 8.90
N CYS A 210 20.81 -3.08 8.78
CA CYS A 210 19.68 -3.96 9.12
C CYS A 210 19.18 -3.72 10.56
N MET A 211 20.09 -3.70 11.53
CA MET A 211 19.74 -3.47 12.95
C MET A 211 19.07 -2.11 13.18
N ALA A 212 19.60 -1.05 12.55
CA ALA A 212 19.03 0.29 12.67
C ALA A 212 17.63 0.38 12.03
N ILE A 213 17.42 -0.31 10.91
CA ILE A 213 16.12 -0.39 10.25
C ILE A 213 15.13 -1.18 11.12
N ARG A 214 15.52 -2.34 11.66
CA ARG A 214 14.70 -3.15 12.59
C ARG A 214 14.29 -2.34 13.81
N GLU A 215 15.21 -1.59 14.40
CA GLU A 215 14.92 -0.73 15.54
C GLU A 215 13.90 0.35 15.18
N ARG A 216 14.08 1.03 14.04
CA ARG A 216 13.10 2.02 13.56
C ARG A 216 11.72 1.41 13.33
N ILE A 217 11.64 0.21 12.74
CA ILE A 217 10.37 -0.50 12.54
C ILE A 217 9.70 -0.80 13.89
N ARG A 218 10.47 -1.30 14.88
CA ARG A 218 9.96 -1.57 16.23
C ARG A 218 9.47 -0.30 16.94
N GLN A 219 10.20 0.81 16.82
CA GLN A 219 9.81 2.08 17.41
C GLN A 219 8.51 2.61 16.81
N LEU A 220 8.36 2.56 15.48
CA LEU A 220 7.12 2.96 14.79
C LEU A 220 5.94 2.08 15.21
N ALA A 221 6.13 0.76 15.29
CA ALA A 221 5.09 -0.16 15.74
C ALA A 221 4.65 0.14 17.19
N LYS A 222 5.60 0.40 18.10
CA LYS A 222 5.30 0.79 19.49
C LYS A 222 4.55 2.12 19.57
N GLN A 223 4.96 3.11 18.78
CA GLN A 223 4.29 4.41 18.74
C GLN A 223 2.85 4.26 18.25
N GLN A 224 2.63 3.44 17.22
CA GLN A 224 1.31 3.17 16.67
C GLN A 224 0.43 2.44 17.68
N GLN A 225 0.96 1.40 18.33
CA GLN A 225 0.26 0.67 19.40
C GLN A 225 -0.14 1.61 20.56
N ALA A 226 0.76 2.48 21.02
CA ALA A 226 0.46 3.43 22.09
C ALA A 226 -0.65 4.43 21.70
N MET A 227 -0.68 4.87 20.45
CA MET A 227 -1.75 5.72 19.93
C MET A 227 -3.10 4.99 19.87
N ASP A 228 -3.11 3.74 19.42
CA ASP A 228 -4.32 2.91 19.35
C ASP A 228 -4.82 2.55 20.76
N ASP A 229 -3.94 2.31 21.72
CA ASP A 229 -4.28 2.07 23.12
C ASP A 229 -4.94 3.29 23.76
N ARG A 230 -4.39 4.50 23.54
CA ARG A 230 -5.01 5.74 24.00
C ARG A 230 -6.42 5.91 23.45
N ARG A 231 -6.59 5.70 22.14
CA ARG A 231 -7.90 5.79 21.49
C ARG A 231 -8.89 4.78 22.05
N ARG A 232 -8.46 3.54 22.29
CA ARG A 232 -9.28 2.49 22.93
C ARG A 232 -9.69 2.87 24.35
N GLN A 233 -8.78 3.43 25.14
CA GLN A 233 -9.06 3.89 26.50
C GLN A 233 -10.07 5.05 26.53
N GLU A 234 -9.94 6.02 25.63
CA GLU A 234 -10.90 7.13 25.49
C GLU A 234 -12.30 6.64 25.13
N MET A 235 -12.40 5.72 24.16
CA MET A 235 -13.67 5.11 23.77
C MET A 235 -14.32 4.34 24.94
N ASN A 236 -13.54 3.52 25.65
CA ASN A 236 -14.02 2.79 26.83
C ASN A 236 -14.48 3.74 27.95
N ARG A 237 -13.79 4.86 28.14
CA ARG A 237 -14.16 5.90 29.11
C ARG A 237 -15.50 6.55 28.73
N ALA A 238 -15.67 6.94 27.47
CA ALA A 238 -16.91 7.52 26.97
C ALA A 238 -18.10 6.57 27.15
N TYR A 239 -17.91 5.28 26.82
CA TYR A 239 -18.94 4.25 26.99
C TYR A 239 -19.34 4.04 28.47
N ARG A 240 -18.38 4.09 29.39
CA ARG A 240 -18.67 4.02 30.84
C ARG A 240 -19.47 5.22 31.32
N MET A 241 -19.15 6.43 30.86
CA MET A 241 -19.90 7.64 31.21
C MET A 241 -21.34 7.63 30.68
N SER A 242 -21.56 7.13 29.46
CA SER A 242 -22.92 7.02 28.90
C SER A 242 -23.78 5.99 29.64
N MET A 243 -23.19 4.90 30.13
CA MET A 243 -23.89 3.90 30.95
C MET A 243 -24.33 4.48 32.31
N THR A 244 -23.50 5.32 32.94
CA THR A 244 -23.83 5.94 34.23
C THR A 244 -24.86 7.06 34.15
N GLN A 245 -25.13 7.64 32.97
CA GLN A 245 -26.18 8.65 32.78
C GLN A 245 -27.54 8.05 32.39
N ALA A 246 -27.59 6.76 32.04
CA ALA A 246 -28.80 6.08 31.57
C ALA A 246 -29.51 5.24 32.64
N GLY A 247 -28.98 5.21 33.88
CA GLY A 247 -29.59 4.57 35.04
C GLY A 247 -29.87 5.60 36.13
#